data_AF-A0AAJ2SCM3-F1
#
_entry.id   AF-A0AAJ2SCM3-F1
#
_cell.length_a   1.000
_cell.length_b   1.000
_cell.length_c   1.000
_cell.angle_alpha   90.00
_cell.angle_beta   90.00
_cell.angle_gamma   90.00
#
_symmetry.space_group_name_H-M   'P 1'
#
loop_
_entity.id
_entity.type
_entity.pdbx_description
1 polymer ?
#
loop_
_entity_poly.entity_id
_entity_poly.type
_entity_poly.pdbx_seq_one_letter_code
_entity_poly.pdbx_strand_id
1 'polypeptide(L)'
;MKTPVKFLLIITAFFVINSCTEEDLDRITDCWGQSSVVEIQYSLDPLNAKKITYSIKYEGSGTLNDVTWSFGDGKAAVKGLKVTHIYETAGTYEVKADIAVKKNQTDCSLNLKKDVQVN
;
A
#
# COMPACT_ATOMS: atom_id res chain seq x y z
N MET A 1 -27.97 -0.08 -45.44
CA MET A 1 -27.99 -1.46 -44.94
C MET A 1 -26.62 -1.74 -44.33
N LYS A 2 -26.57 -1.90 -42.99
CA LYS A 2 -25.34 -1.95 -42.18
C LYS A 2 -24.75 -3.36 -42.23
N THR A 3 -23.50 -3.50 -42.66
CA THR A 3 -22.70 -4.73 -42.49
C THR A 3 -21.87 -4.61 -41.21
N PRO A 4 -22.04 -5.50 -40.21
CA PRO A 4 -21.24 -5.44 -39.00
C PRO A 4 -19.90 -6.17 -39.15
N VAL A 5 -18.85 -5.38 -39.00
CA VAL A 5 -17.62 -5.60 -38.22
C VAL A 5 -16.91 -6.95 -38.35
N LYS A 6 -15.74 -6.90 -39.01
CA LYS A 6 -14.67 -7.89 -38.98
C LYS A 6 -14.27 -8.20 -37.53
N PHE A 7 -14.52 -9.43 -37.11
CA PHE A 7 -13.97 -10.02 -35.90
C PHE A 7 -12.45 -10.12 -36.07
N LEU A 8 -11.71 -9.24 -35.38
CA LEU A 8 -10.25 -9.29 -35.34
C LEU A 8 -9.85 -10.49 -34.47
N LEU A 9 -9.32 -11.52 -35.12
CA LEU A 9 -8.62 -12.66 -34.52
C LEU A 9 -7.51 -12.17 -33.58
N ILE A 10 -7.60 -12.49 -32.29
CA ILE A 10 -6.42 -12.57 -31.42
C ILE A 10 -6.28 -14.03 -30.98
N ILE A 11 -5.09 -14.54 -31.26
CA ILE A 11 -4.69 -15.92 -31.42
C ILE A 11 -4.71 -16.67 -30.10
N THR A 12 -5.52 -17.72 -30.05
CA THR A 12 -5.30 -18.89 -29.19
C THR A 12 -4.15 -19.71 -29.77
N ALA A 13 -3.08 -19.98 -29.00
CA ALA A 13 -2.58 -21.34 -28.73
C ALA A 13 -1.19 -21.38 -28.05
N PHE A 14 -0.99 -22.45 -27.26
CA PHE A 14 0.24 -23.00 -26.65
C PHE A 14 0.81 -22.24 -25.44
N PHE A 15 0.73 -22.77 -24.21
CA PHE A 15 1.33 -24.05 -23.80
C PHE A 15 0.53 -24.76 -22.68
N VAL A 16 0.45 -26.07 -22.77
CA VAL A 16 -0.19 -26.99 -21.82
C VAL A 16 0.72 -27.18 -20.61
N ILE A 17 0.22 -26.95 -19.38
CA ILE A 17 0.53 -27.77 -18.19
C ILE A 17 -0.51 -27.52 -17.08
N ASN A 18 -0.91 -28.62 -16.47
CA ASN A 18 -1.86 -28.78 -15.37
C ASN A 18 -1.60 -27.85 -14.16
N SER A 19 -2.67 -27.59 -13.39
CA SER A 19 -2.66 -27.14 -11.99
C SER A 19 -2.77 -25.64 -11.68
N CYS A 20 -3.73 -24.93 -12.28
CA CYS A 20 -4.34 -23.80 -11.55
C CYS A 20 -5.79 -24.19 -11.27
N THR A 21 -6.03 -24.71 -10.06
CA THR A 21 -7.38 -24.85 -9.52
C THR A 21 -8.02 -23.46 -9.42
N GLU A 22 -9.35 -23.35 -9.57
CA GLU A 22 -10.06 -22.06 -9.53
C GLU A 22 -9.76 -21.23 -8.26
N GLU A 23 -9.26 -21.87 -7.19
CA GLU A 23 -8.78 -21.25 -5.96
C GLU A 23 -7.58 -20.29 -6.13
N ASP A 24 -6.78 -20.40 -7.20
CA ASP A 24 -5.61 -19.52 -7.41
C ASP A 24 -5.94 -18.19 -8.11
N LEU A 25 -7.09 -18.06 -8.78
CA LEU A 25 -7.53 -16.80 -9.39
C LEU A 25 -8.22 -15.86 -8.38
N ASP A 26 -8.83 -16.40 -7.32
CA ASP A 26 -9.44 -15.60 -6.25
C ASP A 26 -8.37 -14.86 -5.41
N ARG A 27 -7.18 -15.47 -5.25
CA ARG A 27 -6.05 -14.90 -4.50
C ARG A 27 -5.43 -13.67 -5.18
N ILE A 28 -5.49 -13.59 -6.50
CA ILE A 28 -4.99 -12.43 -7.28
C ILE A 28 -5.96 -11.24 -7.16
N THR A 29 -7.26 -11.51 -6.96
CA THR A 29 -8.30 -10.47 -6.83
C THR A 29 -8.34 -9.86 -5.43
N ASP A 30 -7.87 -10.58 -4.40
CA ASP A 30 -7.99 -10.14 -3.01
C ASP A 30 -7.22 -8.84 -2.70
N CYS A 31 -5.98 -8.71 -3.19
CA CYS A 31 -5.12 -7.55 -2.90
C CYS A 31 -5.31 -6.39 -3.89
N TRP A 32 -6.05 -6.61 -4.98
CA TRP A 32 -6.25 -5.59 -6.01
C TRP A 32 -7.06 -4.40 -5.45
N GLY A 33 -6.61 -3.18 -5.74
CA GLY A 33 -7.27 -1.95 -5.28
C GLY A 33 -7.08 -1.57 -3.80
N GLN A 34 -6.39 -2.39 -3.00
CA GLN A 34 -6.16 -2.07 -1.58
C GLN A 34 -5.34 -0.78 -1.38
N SER A 35 -4.45 -0.45 -2.32
CA SER A 35 -3.67 0.80 -2.27
C SER A 35 -4.55 2.06 -2.30
N SER A 36 -5.72 2.01 -2.97
CA SER A 36 -6.62 3.16 -3.10
C SER A 36 -7.47 3.44 -1.85
N VAL A 37 -7.51 2.51 -0.89
CA VAL A 37 -8.29 2.62 0.35
C VAL A 37 -7.41 2.76 1.60
N VAL A 38 -6.12 3.00 1.39
CA VAL A 38 -5.12 3.16 2.46
C VAL A 38 -4.43 4.50 2.28
N GLU A 39 -4.35 5.28 3.36
CA GLU A 39 -3.74 6.60 3.35
C GLU A 39 -2.82 6.78 4.57
N ILE A 40 -1.64 7.37 4.34
CA ILE A 40 -0.77 7.87 5.41
C ILE A 40 -1.37 9.16 5.97
N GLN A 41 -1.72 9.14 7.25
CA GLN A 41 -2.08 10.34 8.01
C GLN A 41 -0.94 10.74 8.93
N TYR A 42 -0.84 12.04 9.21
CA TYR A 42 0.10 12.56 10.18
C TYR A 42 -0.45 13.79 10.92
N SER A 43 0.06 14.03 12.12
CA SER A 43 -0.22 15.23 12.90
C SER A 43 1.05 15.75 13.57
N LEU A 44 1.16 17.08 13.63
CA LEU A 44 2.27 17.76 14.30
C LEU A 44 2.02 17.84 15.81
N ASP A 45 3.08 17.73 16.60
CA ASP A 45 3.01 18.02 18.02
C ASP A 45 2.90 19.55 18.23
N PRO A 46 1.97 20.03 19.07
CA PRO A 46 1.73 21.47 19.26
C PRO A 46 2.89 22.20 19.95
N LEU A 47 3.78 21.47 20.63
CA LEU A 47 4.93 22.03 21.36
C LEU A 47 6.24 21.85 20.59
N ASN A 48 6.30 20.92 19.65
CA ASN A 48 7.49 20.62 18.88
C ASN A 48 7.14 20.26 17.42
N ALA A 49 7.29 21.22 16.51
CA ALA A 49 7.00 21.03 15.09
C ALA A 49 7.84 19.94 14.40
N LYS A 50 8.98 19.54 14.99
CA LYS A 50 9.82 18.44 14.51
C LYS A 50 9.35 17.07 14.98
N LYS A 51 8.40 17.01 15.91
CA LYS A 51 7.79 15.79 16.42
C LYS A 51 6.47 15.55 15.70
N ILE A 52 6.43 14.47 14.92
CA ILE A 52 5.29 14.12 14.08
C ILE A 52 4.78 12.75 14.48
N THR A 53 3.46 12.63 14.61
CA THR A 53 2.79 11.34 14.83
C THR A 53 2.18 10.86 13.51
N TYR A 54 2.48 9.63 13.14
CA TYR A 54 2.02 8.98 11.93
C TYR A 54 1.02 7.87 12.26
N SER A 55 0.04 7.70 11.38
CA SER A 55 -0.92 6.59 11.44
C SER A 55 -1.41 6.24 10.04
N ILE A 56 -1.99 5.05 9.91
CA ILE A 56 -2.67 4.64 8.68
C ILE A 56 -4.18 4.85 8.84
N LYS A 57 -4.79 5.53 7.88
CA LYS A 57 -6.23 5.45 7.64
C LYS A 57 -6.48 4.31 6.67
N TYR A 58 -7.29 3.35 7.08
CA TYR A 58 -7.62 2.18 6.28
C TYR A 58 -9.14 2.01 6.19
N GLU A 59 -9.65 1.97 4.97
CA GLU A 59 -11.09 1.80 4.67
C GLU A 59 -11.35 0.53 3.83
N GLY A 60 -10.35 -0.35 3.72
CA GLY A 60 -10.49 -1.62 3.01
C GLY A 60 -11.19 -2.70 3.83
N SER A 61 -11.55 -3.79 3.16
CA SER A 61 -12.23 -4.94 3.76
C SER A 61 -11.31 -5.98 4.42
N GLY A 62 -10.00 -5.80 4.36
CA GLY A 62 -9.01 -6.65 5.02
C GLY A 62 -8.78 -6.27 6.48
N THR A 63 -7.78 -6.89 7.10
CA THR A 63 -7.28 -6.57 8.44
C THR A 63 -5.88 -5.99 8.32
N LEU A 64 -5.66 -4.80 8.87
CA LEU A 64 -4.35 -4.17 8.97
C LEU A 64 -3.54 -4.86 10.08
N ASN A 65 -2.50 -5.62 9.72
CA ASN A 65 -1.73 -6.43 10.66
C ASN A 65 -0.53 -5.70 11.24
N ASP A 66 0.30 -5.11 10.38
CA ASP A 66 1.54 -4.45 10.78
C ASP A 66 1.87 -3.32 9.80
N VAL A 67 2.60 -2.32 10.28
CA VAL A 67 3.11 -1.21 9.47
C VAL A 67 4.55 -0.95 9.88
N THR A 68 5.46 -0.97 8.91
CA THR A 68 6.85 -0.56 9.09
C THR A 68 7.06 0.80 8.44
N TRP A 69 7.55 1.75 9.23
CA TRP A 69 7.73 3.14 8.84
C TRP A 69 9.19 3.46 8.60
N SER A 70 9.50 4.12 7.48
CA SER A 70 10.79 4.76 7.24
C SER A 70 10.57 6.25 7.03
N PHE A 71 11.27 7.09 7.80
CA PHE A 71 10.95 8.53 7.88
C PHE A 71 11.71 9.41 6.89
N GLY A 72 12.63 8.84 6.11
CA GLY A 72 13.41 9.57 5.09
C GLY A 72 14.63 10.33 5.62
N ASP A 73 14.91 10.28 6.92
CA ASP A 73 16.00 11.00 7.59
C ASP A 73 17.23 10.11 7.91
N GLY A 74 17.22 8.86 7.43
CA GLY A 74 18.30 7.88 7.65
C GLY A 74 18.24 7.17 9.00
N LYS A 75 17.26 7.46 9.86
CA LYS A 75 17.05 6.70 11.10
C LYS A 75 16.44 5.32 10.82
N ALA A 76 16.60 4.42 11.78
CA ALA A 76 16.08 3.06 11.68
C ALA A 76 14.56 3.06 11.53
N ALA A 77 14.06 2.08 10.77
CA ALA A 77 12.62 1.89 10.59
C ALA A 77 11.94 1.49 11.90
N VAL A 78 10.69 1.92 12.07
CA VAL A 78 9.91 1.67 13.29
C VAL A 78 8.63 0.93 12.94
N LYS A 79 8.21 -0.01 13.78
CA LYS A 79 6.97 -0.77 13.61
C LYS A 79 5.84 -0.23 14.48
N GLY A 80 4.62 -0.29 13.95
CA GLY A 80 3.40 -0.02 14.70
C GLY A 80 2.34 0.72 13.88
N LEU A 81 1.06 0.53 14.23
CA LEU A 81 -0.07 1.17 13.55
C LEU A 81 -0.10 2.69 13.74
N LYS A 82 0.46 3.17 14.86
CA LYS A 82 0.63 4.57 15.20
C LYS A 82 2.00 4.75 15.83
N VAL A 83 2.81 5.63 15.26
CA VAL A 83 4.19 5.87 15.70
C VAL A 83 4.47 7.36 15.80
N THR A 84 5.36 7.76 16.70
CA THR A 84 5.83 9.15 16.80
C THR A 84 7.31 9.19 16.48
N HIS A 85 7.69 10.14 15.63
CA HIS A 85 9.06 10.36 15.21
C HIS A 85 9.50 11.80 15.48
N ILE A 86 10.78 11.99 15.80
CA ILE A 86 11.37 13.32 16.02
C ILE A 86 12.51 13.52 15.02
N TYR A 87 12.33 14.49 14.14
CA TYR A 87 13.33 14.92 13.18
C TYR A 87 14.35 15.87 13.83
N GLU A 88 15.61 15.81 13.38
CA GLU A 88 16.68 16.67 13.90
C GLU A 88 16.69 18.03 13.20
N THR A 89 16.52 18.02 11.88
CA THR A 89 16.52 19.21 11.02
C THR A 89 15.15 19.43 10.39
N ALA A 90 14.85 20.69 10.08
CA ALA A 90 13.71 21.02 9.24
C ALA A 90 14.02 20.64 7.78
N GLY A 91 12.98 20.31 7.01
CA GLY A 91 13.13 19.85 5.63
C GLY A 91 11.93 19.05 5.15
N THR A 92 11.98 18.63 3.88
CA THR A 92 10.99 17.73 3.30
C THR A 92 11.53 16.31 3.33
N TYR A 93 10.74 15.38 3.86
CA TYR A 93 11.11 13.98 3.97
C TYR A 93 10.10 13.07 3.26
N GLU A 94 10.58 12.13 2.45
CA GLU A 94 9.77 11.06 1.85
C GLU A 94 9.53 9.97 2.91
N VAL A 95 8.38 10.03 3.58
CA VAL A 95 7.95 9.00 4.55
C VAL A 95 7.38 7.81 3.81
N LYS A 96 7.83 6.60 4.16
CA LYS A 96 7.38 5.33 3.59
C LYS A 96 6.68 4.49 4.65
N ALA A 97 5.57 3.87 4.25
CA ALA A 97 4.87 2.89 5.06
C ALA A 97 4.77 1.57 4.28
N ASP A 98 5.44 0.53 4.78
CA ASP A 98 5.30 -0.84 4.33
C ASP A 98 4.22 -1.52 5.18
N ILE A 99 3.09 -1.83 4.56
CA ILE A 99 1.85 -2.18 5.24
C ILE A 99 1.50 -3.63 4.92
N ALA A 100 1.33 -4.44 5.96
CA ALA A 100 0.83 -5.81 5.86
C ALA A 100 -0.68 -5.82 6.13
N VAL A 101 -1.46 -6.22 5.12
CA VAL A 101 -2.91 -6.41 5.22
C VAL A 101 -3.23 -7.87 4.99
N LYS A 102 -4.00 -8.49 5.88
CA LYS A 102 -4.53 -9.83 5.66
C LYS A 102 -5.97 -9.75 5.21
N LYS A 103 -6.29 -10.33 4.06
CA LYS A 103 -7.67 -10.43 3.56
C LYS A 103 -7.95 -11.87 3.20
N ASN A 104 -9.01 -12.44 3.77
CA ASN A 104 -9.28 -13.87 3.68
C ASN A 104 -8.05 -14.70 4.14
N GLN A 105 -7.50 -15.51 3.24
CA GLN A 105 -6.29 -16.32 3.47
C GLN A 105 -5.05 -15.75 2.75
N THR A 106 -5.14 -14.52 2.26
CA THR A 106 -4.09 -13.87 1.46
C THR A 106 -3.44 -12.74 2.27
N ASP A 107 -2.11 -12.76 2.35
CA ASP A 107 -1.32 -11.67 2.91
C ASP A 107 -0.93 -10.70 1.78
N CYS A 108 -1.45 -9.47 1.88
CA CYS A 108 -1.19 -8.38 0.96
C CYS A 108 -0.12 -7.45 1.55
N SER A 109 0.84 -7.03 0.72
CA SER A 109 1.82 -6.01 1.07
C SER A 109 1.59 -4.74 0.24
N LEU A 110 1.53 -3.59 0.89
CA LEU A 110 1.40 -2.29 0.25
C LEU A 110 2.59 -1.41 0.63
N ASN A 111 3.11 -0.66 -0.34
CA ASN A 111 4.13 0.36 -0.10
C ASN A 111 3.52 1.72 -0.41
N LEU A 112 3.33 2.54 0.63
CA LEU A 112 2.86 3.91 0.49
C LEU A 112 3.99 4.89 0.73
N LYS A 113 3.92 6.03 0.05
CA LYS A 113 4.88 7.13 0.19
C LYS A 113 4.16 8.45 0.36
N LYS A 114 4.71 9.32 1.20
CA LYS A 114 4.19 10.66 1.45
C LYS A 114 5.33 11.62 1.74
N ASP A 115 5.38 12.72 0.99
CA ASP A 115 6.25 13.83 1.33
C ASP A 115 5.67 14.62 2.50
N VAL A 116 6.48 14.82 3.53
CA VAL A 116 6.09 15.52 4.76
C VAL A 116 7.08 16.66 5.00
N GLN A 117 6.52 17.86 5.15
CA GLN A 117 7.29 19.05 5.47
C GLN A 117 7.42 19.18 7.00
N VAL A 118 8.66 19.17 7.47
CA VAL A 118 9.06 19.38 8.87
C VAL A 118 9.57 20.81 8.98
N ASN A 119 8.98 21.60 9.89
CA ASN A 119 9.32 23.01 10.09
C ASN A 119 10.10 23.23 11.39
#